data_AF-A0A225X0H2-F1
#
_entry.id   AF-A0A225X0H2-F1
#
_cell.length_a   1.000
_cell.length_b   1.000
_cell.length_c   1.000
_cell.angle_alpha   90.00
_cell.angle_beta   90.00
_cell.angle_gamma   90.00
#
_symmetry.space_group_name_H-M   'P 1'
#
loop_
_entity.id
_entity.type
_entity.pdbx_description
1 polymer ?
#
loop_
_entity_poly.entity_id
_entity_poly.type
_entity_poly.pdbx_seq_one_letter_code
_entity_poly.pdbx_strand_id
1 'polypeptide(L)'
;MYHRKGLRDFVDQDPVMRIPKLKRIADPKEPVTAPATLANRFDAAMKLLRLLKEADMVPGSFDADTLFDLDLDVIQATSGDLLQKLKVLVGECRHIMRQPRKTDLTPPQSHRDGCP
;
A
#
# COMPACT_ATOMS: atom_id res chain seq x y z
N MET A 1 -15.19 6.51 -10.98
CA MET A 1 -15.96 5.24 -11.08
C MET A 1 -15.08 4.00 -11.29
N TYR A 2 -14.01 4.05 -12.10
CA TYR A 2 -13.18 2.86 -12.44
C TYR A 2 -12.37 2.26 -11.27
N HIS A 3 -11.96 3.07 -10.30
CA HIS A 3 -11.10 2.62 -9.20
C HIS A 3 -11.80 1.64 -8.23
N ARG A 4 -13.11 1.80 -8.03
CA ARG A 4 -13.90 0.93 -7.14
C ARG A 4 -14.06 -0.49 -7.69
N LYS A 5 -14.09 -0.65 -9.02
CA LYS A 5 -14.08 -1.97 -9.66
C LYS A 5 -12.73 -2.66 -9.45
N GLY A 6 -11.62 -1.97 -9.70
CA GLY A 6 -10.28 -2.53 -9.50
C GLY A 6 -9.92 -2.86 -8.04
N LEU A 7 -10.61 -2.28 -7.06
CA LEU A 7 -10.49 -2.68 -5.65
C LEU A 7 -11.32 -3.95 -5.35
N ARG A 8 -12.55 -4.05 -5.87
CA ARG A 8 -13.36 -5.26 -5.76
C ARG A 8 -12.67 -6.46 -6.41
N ASP A 9 -12.22 -6.31 -7.64
CA ASP A 9 -11.54 -7.37 -8.38
C ASP A 9 -10.28 -7.85 -7.64
N PHE A 10 -9.54 -6.93 -6.99
CA PHE A 10 -8.38 -7.30 -6.16
C PHE A 10 -8.78 -8.07 -4.91
N VAL A 11 -9.79 -7.61 -4.17
CA VAL A 11 -10.32 -8.30 -2.99
C VAL A 11 -10.81 -9.72 -3.34
N ASP A 12 -11.44 -9.87 -4.50
CA ASP A 12 -12.02 -11.14 -4.95
C ASP A 12 -10.97 -12.12 -5.49
N GLN A 13 -9.84 -11.64 -6.03
CA GLN A 13 -8.81 -12.47 -6.68
C GLN A 13 -7.58 -12.72 -5.80
N ASP A 14 -7.19 -11.77 -4.97
CA ASP A 14 -5.96 -11.87 -4.18
C ASP A 14 -6.10 -12.97 -3.11
N PRO A 15 -5.18 -13.95 -3.07
CA PRO A 15 -5.29 -15.10 -2.19
C PRO A 15 -5.30 -14.71 -0.71
N VAL A 16 -4.61 -13.64 -0.32
CA VAL A 16 -4.56 -13.14 1.06
C VAL A 16 -5.85 -12.39 1.40
N MET A 17 -6.41 -11.63 0.45
CA MET A 17 -7.64 -10.85 0.65
C MET A 17 -8.91 -11.71 0.71
N ARG A 18 -8.88 -12.90 0.11
CA ARG A 18 -9.99 -13.87 0.17
C ARG A 18 -10.09 -14.57 1.52
N ILE A 19 -9.00 -14.69 2.26
CA ILE A 19 -8.96 -15.30 3.60
C ILE A 19 -9.92 -14.57 4.56
N PRO A 20 -9.82 -13.24 4.76
CA PRO A 20 -10.71 -12.51 5.66
C PRO A 20 -12.17 -12.39 5.18
N LYS A 21 -12.58 -13.02 4.05
CA LYS A 21 -13.97 -13.07 3.55
C LYS A 21 -14.74 -11.75 3.73
N LEU A 22 -14.22 -10.70 3.10
CA LEU A 22 -14.69 -9.33 3.31
C LEU A 22 -16.14 -9.16 2.85
N LYS A 23 -16.99 -8.56 3.70
CA LYS A 23 -18.44 -8.48 3.48
C LYS A 23 -18.93 -7.16 2.89
N ARG A 24 -18.17 -6.08 3.04
CA ARG A 24 -18.57 -4.74 2.59
C ARG A 24 -17.35 -3.97 2.12
N ILE A 25 -17.52 -3.17 1.07
CA ILE A 25 -16.55 -2.16 0.63
C ILE A 25 -17.29 -0.83 0.54
N ALA A 26 -17.16 -0.03 1.60
CA ALA A 26 -17.59 1.36 1.63
C ALA A 26 -16.41 2.28 1.26
N ASP A 27 -16.70 3.53 0.92
CA ASP A 27 -15.64 4.47 0.57
C ASP A 27 -14.90 4.87 1.86
N PRO A 28 -13.55 4.79 1.88
CA PRO A 28 -12.77 5.19 3.05
C PRO A 28 -13.04 6.67 3.35
N LYS A 29 -13.46 6.98 4.58
CA LYS A 29 -13.72 8.36 4.99
C LYS A 29 -12.47 9.10 5.46
N GLU A 30 -11.40 8.37 5.77
CA GLU A 30 -10.16 8.92 6.31
C GLU A 30 -8.94 8.59 5.44
N PRO A 31 -7.92 9.47 5.41
CA PRO A 31 -6.59 9.20 4.90
C PRO A 31 -6.00 7.89 5.39
N VAL A 32 -5.54 7.04 4.47
CA VAL A 32 -4.96 5.74 4.82
C VAL A 32 -3.49 5.94 5.18
N THR A 33 -3.15 5.67 6.45
CA THR A 33 -1.80 5.96 6.96
C THR A 33 -0.82 4.88 6.53
N ALA A 34 0.31 5.28 5.92
CA ALA A 34 1.40 4.36 5.60
C ALA A 34 2.08 3.91 6.90
N PRO A 35 2.12 2.60 7.21
CA PRO A 35 2.66 2.16 8.49
C PRO A 35 4.17 1.90 8.41
N ALA A 36 4.78 1.84 9.60
CA ALA A 36 6.19 1.56 9.82
C ALA A 36 6.63 0.20 9.28
N THR A 37 7.94 0.05 9.06
CA THR A 37 8.60 -1.20 8.61
C THR A 37 8.17 -2.37 9.50
N LEU A 38 7.65 -3.43 8.88
CA LEU A 38 7.10 -4.60 9.56
C LEU A 38 8.17 -5.70 9.64
N ALA A 39 8.55 -6.11 10.84
CA ALA A 39 9.56 -7.15 11.06
C ALA A 39 8.97 -8.56 11.26
N ASN A 40 7.65 -8.66 11.50
CA ASN A 40 6.99 -9.91 11.89
C ASN A 40 5.67 -10.15 11.13
N ARG A 41 5.30 -11.43 10.99
CA ARG A 41 4.06 -11.89 10.31
C ARG A 41 2.80 -11.36 11.00
N PHE A 42 2.76 -11.37 12.33
CA PHE A 42 1.63 -10.81 13.09
C PHE A 42 1.43 -9.32 12.81
N ASP A 43 2.52 -8.55 12.80
CA ASP A 43 2.42 -7.12 12.52
C ASP A 43 1.93 -6.88 11.07
N ALA A 44 2.36 -7.70 10.12
CA ALA A 44 1.89 -7.64 8.75
C ALA A 44 0.39 -7.98 8.62
N ALA A 45 -0.08 -9.02 9.31
CA ALA A 45 -1.49 -9.38 9.36
C ALA A 45 -2.34 -8.28 10.05
N MET A 46 -1.86 -7.73 11.17
CA MET A 46 -2.51 -6.61 11.87
C MET A 46 -2.57 -5.36 11.01
N LYS A 47 -1.53 -5.07 10.22
CA LYS A 47 -1.56 -3.98 9.24
C LYS A 47 -2.65 -4.21 8.21
N LEU A 48 -2.74 -5.41 7.64
CA LEU A 48 -3.77 -5.73 6.67
C LEU A 48 -5.17 -5.48 7.25
N LEU A 49 -5.45 -5.98 8.46
CA LEU A 49 -6.73 -5.77 9.15
C LEU A 49 -7.02 -4.30 9.44
N ARG A 50 -6.01 -3.49 9.79
CA ARG A 50 -6.16 -2.04 9.97
C ARG A 50 -6.53 -1.33 8.66
N LEU A 51 -5.86 -1.65 7.56
CA LEU A 51 -6.17 -1.10 6.24
C LEU A 51 -7.60 -1.44 5.80
N LEU A 52 -8.05 -2.67 6.08
CA LEU A 52 -9.43 -3.08 5.83
C LEU A 52 -10.40 -2.23 6.66
N LYS A 53 -10.11 -2.01 7.95
CA LYS A 53 -10.93 -1.15 8.81
C LYS A 53 -11.00 0.29 8.30
N GLU A 54 -9.88 0.88 7.89
CA GLU A 54 -9.82 2.24 7.32
C GLU A 54 -10.63 2.36 6.03
N ALA A 55 -10.66 1.29 5.24
CA ALA A 55 -11.49 1.16 4.05
C ALA A 55 -12.97 0.82 4.33
N ASP A 56 -13.39 0.85 5.59
CA ASP A 56 -14.72 0.42 6.05
C ASP A 56 -15.08 -0.99 5.53
N MET A 57 -14.04 -1.83 5.36
CA MET A 57 -14.15 -3.24 5.03
C MET A 57 -14.16 -4.06 6.29
N VAL A 58 -15.27 -4.75 6.52
CA VAL A 58 -15.41 -5.63 7.67
C VAL A 58 -14.97 -7.03 7.27
N PRO A 59 -13.85 -7.55 7.83
CA PRO A 59 -13.49 -8.95 7.69
C PRO A 59 -14.59 -9.83 8.28
N GLY A 60 -14.96 -10.88 7.54
CA GLY A 60 -15.81 -11.95 8.03
C GLY A 60 -15.07 -12.88 8.98
N SER A 61 -15.71 -13.99 9.36
CA SER A 61 -15.01 -15.05 10.08
C SER A 61 -14.01 -15.72 9.13
N PHE A 62 -12.74 -15.73 9.52
CA PHE A 62 -11.68 -16.40 8.78
C PHE A 62 -10.81 -17.24 9.71
N ASP A 63 -10.13 -18.21 9.12
CA ASP A 63 -9.15 -19.02 9.82
C ASP A 63 -7.84 -18.26 9.91
N ALA A 64 -7.43 -17.90 11.13
CA ALA A 64 -6.20 -17.15 11.33
C ALA A 64 -4.97 -17.97 10.93
N ASP A 65 -5.00 -19.30 11.11
CA ASP A 65 -3.86 -20.17 10.79
C ASP A 65 -3.53 -20.08 9.30
N THR A 66 -4.56 -20.07 8.45
CA THR A 66 -4.38 -19.89 6.99
C THR A 66 -3.74 -18.55 6.60
N LEU A 67 -3.89 -17.51 7.42
CA LEU A 67 -3.24 -16.21 7.21
C LEU A 67 -1.79 -16.23 7.69
N PHE A 68 -1.49 -16.95 8.78
CA PHE A 68 -0.15 -17.08 9.35
C PHE A 68 0.75 -18.09 8.61
N ASP A 69 0.14 -19.03 7.89
CA ASP A 69 0.82 -19.98 6.99
C ASP A 69 1.42 -19.30 5.75
N LEU A 70 0.93 -18.11 5.40
CA LEU A 70 1.47 -17.32 4.30
C LEU A 70 2.83 -16.69 4.64
N ASP A 71 3.64 -16.52 3.60
CA ASP A 71 4.93 -15.84 3.73
C ASP A 71 4.76 -14.35 4.06
N LEU A 72 5.67 -13.84 4.89
CA LEU A 72 5.69 -12.43 5.29
C LEU A 72 5.66 -11.50 4.08
N ASP A 73 6.47 -11.81 3.06
CA ASP A 73 6.61 -11.00 1.85
C ASP A 73 5.30 -10.93 1.06
N VAL A 74 4.53 -12.02 1.05
CA VAL A 74 3.22 -12.10 0.38
C VAL A 74 2.21 -11.20 1.10
N ILE A 75 2.12 -11.30 2.44
CA ILE A 75 1.23 -10.45 3.24
C ILE A 75 1.61 -8.97 3.10
N GLN A 76 2.91 -8.66 3.06
CA GLN A 76 3.42 -7.30 2.88
C GLN A 76 3.11 -6.75 1.49
N ALA A 77 3.32 -7.55 0.44
CA ALA A 77 3.00 -7.18 -0.94
C ALA A 77 1.52 -6.86 -1.09
N THR A 78 0.63 -7.76 -0.66
CA THR A 78 -0.83 -7.53 -0.68
C THR A 78 -1.20 -6.27 0.10
N SER A 79 -0.59 -6.05 1.29
CA SER A 79 -0.86 -4.85 2.08
C SER A 79 -0.43 -3.57 1.37
N GLY A 80 0.68 -3.59 0.62
CA GLY A 80 1.14 -2.48 -0.20
C GLY A 80 0.20 -2.17 -1.36
N ASP A 81 -0.23 -3.22 -2.07
CA ASP A 81 -1.17 -3.11 -3.19
C ASP A 81 -2.54 -2.60 -2.74
N LEU A 82 -3.04 -3.09 -1.60
CA LEU A 82 -4.27 -2.60 -0.98
C LEU A 82 -4.15 -1.11 -0.64
N LEU A 83 -3.08 -0.71 0.05
CA LEU A 83 -2.83 0.69 0.40
C LEU A 83 -2.81 1.60 -0.85
N GLN A 84 -2.16 1.17 -1.93
CA GLN A 84 -2.11 1.93 -3.18
C GLN A 84 -3.52 2.09 -3.78
N LYS A 85 -4.32 1.03 -3.79
CA LYS A 85 -5.71 1.09 -4.30
C LYS A 85 -6.60 1.99 -3.44
N LEU A 86 -6.43 1.97 -2.12
CA LEU A 86 -7.20 2.82 -1.22
C LEU A 86 -6.82 4.30 -1.36
N LYS A 87 -5.53 4.63 -1.50
CA LYS A 87 -5.07 6.01 -1.75
C LYS A 87 -5.68 6.61 -3.03
N VAL A 88 -5.83 5.79 -4.07
CA VAL A 88 -6.50 6.20 -5.31
C VAL A 88 -8.00 6.48 -5.10
N LEU A 89 -8.66 5.77 -4.18
CA LEU A 89 -10.07 6.04 -3.83
C LEU A 89 -10.27 7.30 -3.00
N VAL A 90 -9.38 7.57 -2.04
CA VAL A 90 -9.42 8.78 -1.20
C VAL A 90 -9.03 10.04 -1.98
N GLY A 91 -8.54 9.89 -3.22
CA GLY A 91 -8.04 11.00 -4.01
C GLY A 91 -6.65 11.46 -3.58
N GLU A 92 -5.97 10.69 -2.73
CA GLU A 92 -4.56 10.87 -2.36
C GLU A 92 -3.61 10.41 -3.47
N CYS A 93 -3.96 10.70 -4.72
CA CYS A 93 -3.08 10.57 -5.88
C CYS A 93 -1.97 11.64 -5.81
N ARG A 94 -1.14 11.62 -4.76
CA ARG A 94 0.21 12.16 -4.85
C ARG A 94 1.05 11.15 -5.60
N HIS A 95 0.92 11.19 -6.92
CA HIS A 95 1.99 10.98 -7.88
C HIS A 95 3.14 10.10 -7.37
N ILE A 96 2.90 8.80 -7.16
CA ILE A 96 3.98 7.80 -7.18
C ILE A 96 4.40 7.60 -8.64
N MET A 97 4.83 8.69 -9.27
CA MET A 97 5.92 8.60 -10.22
C MET A 97 7.05 7.96 -9.42
N ARG A 98 7.36 6.71 -9.79
CA ARG A 98 8.70 6.15 -9.64
C ARG A 98 9.65 7.30 -9.96
N GLN A 99 10.24 7.92 -8.96
CA GLN A 99 11.27 8.92 -9.19
C GLN A 99 12.45 8.13 -9.75
N PRO A 100 12.88 8.30 -11.01
CA PRO A 100 14.28 8.05 -11.30
C PRO A 100 15.04 9.01 -10.38
N ARG A 101 15.95 8.46 -9.58
CA ARG A 101 16.85 9.24 -8.73
C ARG A 101 17.39 10.39 -9.58
N LYS A 102 17.04 11.63 -9.24
CA LYS A 102 17.83 12.78 -9.67
C LYS A 102 19.16 12.64 -8.95
N THR A 103 20.12 11.98 -9.57
CA THR A 103 21.53 12.20 -9.25
C THR A 103 21.83 13.61 -9.69
N ASP A 104 21.92 14.48 -8.69
CA ASP A 104 22.56 15.79 -8.75
C ASP A 104 23.92 15.62 -9.43
N LEU A 105 24.02 16.06 -10.69
CA LEU A 105 25.31 16.38 -11.29
C LEU A 105 25.34 17.91 -11.39
N THR A 106 25.96 18.46 -10.37
CA THR A 106 26.36 19.86 -10.24
C THR A 106 27.05 20.34 -11.52
N PRO A 107 26.69 21.49 -12.11
CA PRO A 107 27.50 22.08 -13.17
C PRO A 107 28.81 22.61 -12.56
N PRO A 108 29.98 22.40 -13.19
CA PRO A 108 31.21 23.00 -12.70
C PRO A 108 31.10 24.52 -12.75
N GLN A 109 31.24 25.18 -11.60
CA GLN A 109 31.34 26.64 -11.54
C GLN A 109 32.62 27.08 -12.25
N SER A 110 32.43 27.86 -13.31
CA SER A 110 33.47 28.67 -13.94
C SER A 110 33.98 29.69 -12.92
N HIS A 111 35.13 29.42 -12.30
CA HIS A 111 35.91 30.46 -11.64
C HIS A 111 36.97 30.92 -12.64
N ARG A 112 36.76 32.14 -13.15
CA ARG A 112 37.80 32.92 -13.82
C ARG A 112 38.82 33.31 -12.76
N ASP A 113 40.10 33.12 -13.03
CA ASP A 113 41.15 34.02 -12.55
C ASP A 113 42.31 33.96 -13.54
N GLY A 114 42.63 35.13 -14.11
CA GLY A 114 43.79 35.34 -14.95
C GLY A 114 44.89 36.07 -14.16
N CYS A 115 46.11 35.56 -14.27
CA CYS A 115 47.41 36.27 -14.19
C CYS A 115 48.50 35.21 -14.34
N PRO A 116 49.61 35.52 -15.01
CA PRO A 116 50.62 36.42 -14.43
C PRO A 116 50.86 37.72 -15.21
#